data_AF-A0A1R4ESJ8-F1
#
_entry.id   AF-A0A1R4ESJ8-F1
#
_cell.length_a   1.000
_cell.length_b   1.000
_cell.length_c   1.000
_cell.angle_alpha   90.00
_cell.angle_beta   90.00
_cell.angle_gamma   90.00
#
_symmetry.space_group_name_H-M   'P 1'
#
loop_
_entity.id
_entity.type
_entity.pdbx_description
1 polymer ?
#
loop_
_entity_poly.entity_id
_entity_poly.type
_entity_poly.pdbx_seq_one_letter_code
_entity_poly.pdbx_strand_id
1 'polypeptide(L)'
;MAGETVHWNPASDGYRLPTEAEWVLASKGGVDGPRYGALCDIGWTAADGVLAPQPVAQKRANAYGVFDVLGNVWEWCWDRLDPARYGDYRVFKGGGWADPEWSCRVGVRRGNAPDAVVDDVGFRVVRGVVAAESGVDGGQGWSESADRARASLSGPLPVGWTPLP
;
A
#
# COMPACT_ATOMS: atom_id res chain seq x y z
N MET A 1 0.27 23.64 14.53
CA MET A 1 -0.83 22.76 14.99
C MET A 1 -0.17 21.45 15.41
N ALA A 2 -0.14 21.14 16.70
CA ALA A 2 0.45 19.90 17.19
C ALA A 2 -0.43 18.74 16.70
N GLY A 3 0.12 17.86 15.86
CA GLY A 3 -0.59 16.70 15.32
C GLY A 3 -1.05 15.79 16.44
N GLU A 4 -2.35 15.51 16.47
CA GLU A 4 -2.97 14.61 17.42
C GLU A 4 -2.29 13.24 17.37
N THR A 5 -1.96 12.68 18.52
CA THR A 5 -1.46 11.31 18.62
C THR A 5 -2.54 10.36 18.09
N VAL A 6 -2.27 9.69 16.97
CA VAL A 6 -3.20 8.71 16.39
C VAL A 6 -3.11 7.41 17.20
N HIS A 7 -4.21 7.04 17.86
CA HIS A 7 -4.32 5.78 18.59
C HIS A 7 -4.99 4.71 17.72
N TRP A 8 -4.27 3.62 17.49
CA TRP A 8 -4.80 2.46 16.77
C TRP A 8 -5.26 1.38 17.73
N ASN A 9 -6.54 1.05 17.66
CA ASN A 9 -7.11 -0.09 18.39
C ASN A 9 -7.38 -1.24 17.40
N PRO A 10 -6.53 -2.29 17.35
CA PRO A 10 -6.70 -3.41 16.42
C PRO A 10 -7.94 -4.27 16.70
N ALA A 11 -8.56 -4.11 17.89
CA ALA A 11 -9.77 -4.81 18.29
C ALA A 11 -11.06 -4.01 17.99
N SER A 12 -10.96 -2.80 17.43
CA SER A 12 -12.15 -2.02 17.01
C SER A 12 -12.75 -2.60 15.72
N ASP A 13 -14.08 -2.58 15.61
CA ASP A 13 -14.84 -3.07 14.45
C ASP A 13 -15.20 -1.96 13.42
N GLY A 14 -14.66 -0.75 13.61
CA GLY A 14 -14.91 0.41 12.77
C GLY A 14 -14.19 0.39 11.43
N TYR A 15 -14.34 1.47 10.66
CA TYR A 15 -13.60 1.68 9.42
C TYR A 15 -12.16 2.11 9.68
N ARG A 16 -11.27 1.70 8.79
CA ARG A 16 -9.83 1.98 8.86
C ARG A 16 -9.20 1.88 7.48
N LEU A 17 -7.97 2.37 7.35
CA LEU A 17 -7.12 2.02 6.22
C LEU A 17 -6.82 0.51 6.26
N PRO A 18 -6.68 -0.14 5.08
CA PRO A 18 -6.21 -1.51 5.01
C PRO A 18 -4.78 -1.59 5.54
N THR A 19 -4.43 -2.73 6.11
CA THR A 19 -3.01 -3.11 6.22
C THR A 19 -2.46 -3.42 4.82
N GLU A 20 -1.15 -3.33 4.63
CA GLU A 20 -0.48 -3.70 3.37
C GLU A 20 -0.80 -5.16 3.01
N ALA A 21 -0.86 -6.06 4.00
CA ALA A 21 -1.21 -7.46 3.81
C ALA A 21 -2.65 -7.65 3.30
N GLU A 22 -3.62 -6.96 3.90
CA GLU A 22 -5.02 -6.99 3.45
C GLU A 22 -5.15 -6.39 2.04
N TRP A 23 -4.44 -5.30 1.77
CA TRP A 23 -4.41 -4.68 0.45
C TRP A 23 -3.87 -5.66 -0.60
N VAL A 24 -2.77 -6.36 -0.31
CA VAL A 24 -2.18 -7.36 -1.22
C VAL A 24 -3.13 -8.52 -1.44
N LEU A 25 -3.78 -9.03 -0.38
CA LEU A 25 -4.75 -10.10 -0.49
C LEU A 25 -5.93 -9.70 -1.38
N ALA A 26 -6.50 -8.52 -1.13
CA ALA A 26 -7.60 -7.97 -1.90
C ALA A 26 -7.18 -7.72 -3.35
N SER A 27 -5.97 -7.22 -3.61
CA SER A 27 -5.43 -6.95 -4.94
C SER A 27 -5.23 -8.21 -5.76
N LYS A 28 -4.66 -9.27 -5.15
CA LYS A 28 -4.43 -10.55 -5.83
C LYS A 28 -5.71 -11.19 -6.35
N GLY A 29 -6.85 -11.02 -5.67
CA GLY A 29 -8.12 -11.59 -6.14
C GLY A 29 -8.06 -13.09 -6.43
N GLY A 30 -7.26 -13.83 -5.65
CA GLY A 30 -7.06 -15.28 -5.81
C GLY A 30 -5.95 -15.71 -6.78
N VAL A 31 -5.26 -14.79 -7.48
CA VAL A 31 -4.12 -15.15 -8.34
C VAL A 31 -2.78 -14.98 -7.64
N ASP A 32 -1.80 -15.81 -8.00
CA ASP A 32 -0.41 -15.64 -7.57
C ASP A 32 0.42 -15.02 -8.70
N GLY A 33 0.30 -13.70 -8.84
CA GLY A 33 1.00 -12.95 -9.87
C GLY A 33 1.14 -11.47 -9.51
N PRO A 34 1.95 -10.73 -10.28
CA PRO A 34 2.14 -9.29 -10.05
C PRO A 34 0.89 -8.47 -10.40
N ARG A 35 -0.06 -9.05 -11.15
CA ARG A 35 -1.34 -8.48 -11.58
C ARG A 35 -2.37 -9.59 -11.74
N TYR A 36 -3.65 -9.25 -11.61
CA TYR A 36 -4.77 -10.19 -11.79
C TYR A 36 -5.35 -10.21 -13.23
N GLY A 37 -4.69 -9.51 -14.16
CA GLY A 37 -5.10 -9.43 -15.57
C GLY A 37 -4.16 -8.54 -16.38
N ALA A 38 -4.46 -8.38 -17.66
CA ALA A 38 -3.76 -7.44 -18.54
C ALA A 38 -4.04 -6.00 -18.08
N LEU A 39 -2.98 -5.20 -17.91
CA LEU A 39 -3.06 -3.90 -17.24
C LEU A 39 -4.03 -2.93 -17.91
N CYS A 40 -4.05 -2.89 -19.25
CA CYS A 40 -4.97 -2.07 -20.04
C CYS A 40 -6.46 -2.33 -19.74
N ASP A 41 -6.79 -3.54 -19.26
CA ASP A 41 -8.16 -3.93 -18.95
C ASP A 41 -8.55 -3.74 -17.49
N ILE A 42 -7.58 -3.59 -16.58
CA ILE A 42 -7.80 -3.65 -15.12
C ILE A 42 -7.38 -2.38 -14.38
N GLY A 43 -6.68 -1.46 -15.04
CA GLY A 43 -6.15 -0.26 -14.40
C GLY A 43 -6.02 0.92 -15.34
N TRP A 44 -6.10 2.11 -14.77
CA TRP A 44 -5.77 3.37 -15.43
C TRP A 44 -4.32 3.74 -15.15
N THR A 45 -3.53 3.97 -16.19
CA THR A 45 -2.07 4.16 -16.10
C THR A 45 -1.60 5.25 -17.06
N ALA A 46 -0.31 5.58 -17.04
CA ALA A 46 0.25 6.55 -17.98
C ALA A 46 0.02 6.16 -19.45
N ALA A 47 -0.14 4.86 -19.74
CA ALA A 47 -0.41 4.36 -21.09
C ALA A 47 -1.80 4.77 -21.62
N ASP A 48 -2.76 5.07 -20.74
CA ASP A 48 -4.11 5.51 -21.13
C ASP A 48 -4.14 7.02 -21.50
N GLY A 49 -3.08 7.78 -21.21
CA GLY A 49 -2.97 9.20 -21.58
C GLY A 49 -3.98 10.13 -20.90
N VAL A 50 -4.57 9.69 -19.78
CA VAL A 50 -5.49 10.50 -18.99
C VAL A 50 -4.73 11.53 -18.16
N LEU A 51 -5.40 12.62 -17.77
CA LEU A 51 -4.79 13.76 -17.05
C LEU A 51 -5.23 13.85 -15.58
N ALA A 52 -6.06 12.92 -15.13
CA ALA A 52 -6.64 12.90 -13.79
C ALA A 52 -7.15 11.48 -13.46
N PRO A 53 -7.40 11.19 -12.17
CA PRO A 53 -8.13 9.99 -11.79
C PRO A 53 -9.45 9.87 -12.54
N GLN A 54 -9.78 8.65 -12.93
CA GLN A 54 -11.01 8.34 -13.65
C GLN A 54 -12.11 7.93 -12.66
N PRO A 55 -13.40 8.04 -13.05
CA PRO A 55 -14.50 7.46 -12.29
C PRO A 55 -14.20 6.00 -11.94
N VAL A 56 -14.53 5.60 -10.71
CA VAL A 56 -14.26 4.25 -10.22
C VAL A 56 -15.07 3.20 -10.99
N ALA A 57 -14.57 1.96 -10.97
CA ALA A 57 -15.20 0.78 -11.54
C ALA A 57 -15.49 0.86 -13.06
N GLN A 58 -14.62 1.55 -13.80
CA GLN A 58 -14.67 1.62 -15.28
C GLN A 58 -13.77 0.57 -15.97
N LYS A 59 -12.86 -0.06 -15.23
CA LYS A 59 -12.03 -1.19 -15.69
C LYS A 59 -12.51 -2.49 -15.03
N ARG A 60 -12.02 -3.65 -15.46
CA ARG A 60 -12.47 -4.95 -14.93
C ARG A 60 -12.01 -5.15 -13.48
N ALA A 61 -12.93 -5.58 -12.62
CA ALA A 61 -12.61 -6.06 -11.27
C ALA A 61 -11.82 -7.37 -11.30
N ASN A 62 -11.16 -7.68 -10.18
CA ASN A 62 -10.61 -9.01 -9.92
C ASN A 62 -11.70 -10.01 -9.47
N ALA A 63 -11.31 -11.26 -9.21
CA ALA A 63 -12.26 -12.32 -8.82
C ALA A 63 -12.94 -12.12 -7.45
N TYR A 64 -12.47 -11.17 -6.63
CA TYR A 64 -13.15 -10.77 -5.39
C TYR A 64 -14.14 -9.61 -5.60
N GLY A 65 -14.32 -9.14 -6.85
CA GLY A 65 -15.18 -8.00 -7.17
C GLY A 65 -14.59 -6.65 -6.79
N VAL A 66 -13.26 -6.58 -6.58
CA VAL A 66 -12.59 -5.33 -6.22
C VAL A 66 -12.07 -4.63 -7.48
N PHE A 67 -12.43 -3.35 -7.61
CA PHE A 67 -12.03 -2.48 -8.72
C PHE A 67 -10.86 -1.58 -8.35
N ASP A 68 -10.16 -1.11 -9.38
CA ASP A 68 -9.15 -0.05 -9.31
C ASP A 68 -8.04 -0.31 -8.28
N VAL A 69 -7.73 -1.58 -8.00
CA VAL A 69 -6.63 -1.94 -7.07
C VAL A 69 -5.26 -1.81 -7.72
N LEU A 70 -5.21 -1.66 -9.05
CA LEU A 70 -3.99 -1.35 -9.79
C LEU A 70 -4.29 -0.18 -10.73
N GLY A 71 -3.48 0.88 -10.66
CA GLY A 71 -3.74 2.11 -11.40
C GLY A 71 -4.82 2.99 -10.77
N ASN A 72 -5.26 3.99 -11.52
CA ASN A 72 -6.11 5.11 -11.09
C ASN A 72 -5.42 5.98 -10.04
N VAL A 73 -5.31 5.54 -8.79
CA VAL A 73 -4.57 6.25 -7.74
C VAL A 73 -3.79 5.25 -6.90
N TRP A 74 -2.66 5.70 -6.34
CA TRP A 74 -2.06 5.01 -5.20
C TRP A 74 -3.01 5.02 -4.01
N GLU A 75 -2.93 4.02 -3.16
CA GLU A 75 -3.80 3.92 -1.99
C GLU A 75 -3.01 3.76 -0.71
N TRP A 76 -3.23 4.68 0.23
CA TRP A 76 -2.67 4.61 1.57
C TRP A 76 -3.03 3.30 2.27
N CYS A 77 -2.03 2.68 2.90
CA CYS A 77 -2.20 1.60 3.86
C CYS A 77 -1.79 2.07 5.26
N TRP A 78 -2.20 1.33 6.28
CA TRP A 78 -1.85 1.61 7.68
C TRP A 78 -0.35 1.45 7.96
N ASP A 79 0.31 0.53 7.27
CA ASP A 79 1.68 0.11 7.55
C ASP A 79 2.71 1.21 7.28
N ARG A 80 3.81 1.16 8.04
CA ARG A 80 4.98 2.00 7.78
C ARG A 80 5.78 1.41 6.61
N LEU A 81 6.43 2.28 5.82
CA LEU A 81 7.18 1.85 4.65
C LEU A 81 8.49 1.12 5.02
N ASP A 82 9.36 1.81 5.76
CA ASP A 82 10.62 1.33 6.32
C ASP A 82 10.99 2.32 7.44
N PRO A 83 10.60 2.04 8.70
CA PRO A 83 10.75 3.00 9.79
C PRO A 83 12.20 3.37 10.10
N ALA A 84 13.14 2.47 9.83
CA ALA A 84 14.56 2.71 10.07
C ALA A 84 15.12 3.76 9.11
N ARG A 85 14.56 3.85 7.90
CA ARG A 85 15.03 4.77 6.86
C ARG A 85 14.17 6.02 6.72
N TYR A 86 12.86 5.87 6.85
CA TYR A 86 11.88 6.91 6.52
C TYR A 86 11.02 7.33 7.73
N GLY A 87 11.37 6.89 8.94
CA GLY A 87 10.68 7.32 10.16
C GLY A 87 9.21 6.87 10.20
N ASP A 88 8.28 7.83 10.17
CA ASP A 88 6.85 7.58 10.27
C ASP A 88 6.13 7.50 8.91
N TYR A 89 6.88 7.49 7.80
CA TYR A 89 6.32 7.36 6.46
C TYR A 89 5.45 6.11 6.35
N ARG A 90 4.27 6.28 5.74
CA ARG A 90 3.32 5.19 5.50
C ARG A 90 3.43 4.68 4.08
N VAL A 91 3.12 3.41 3.88
CA VAL A 91 3.13 2.80 2.56
C VAL A 91 1.84 3.14 1.81
N PHE A 92 1.96 3.39 0.51
CA PHE A 92 0.86 3.33 -0.43
C PHE A 92 1.17 2.37 -1.58
N LYS A 93 0.11 1.79 -2.15
CA LYS A 93 0.14 0.64 -3.06
C LYS A 93 -0.69 0.92 -4.33
N GLY A 94 -0.45 0.16 -5.41
CA GLY A 94 -1.37 0.12 -6.57
C GLY A 94 -0.87 0.79 -7.86
N GLY A 95 -0.13 1.90 -7.77
CA GLY A 95 0.19 2.73 -8.93
C GLY A 95 -0.93 3.71 -9.27
N GLY A 96 -0.58 4.87 -9.84
CA GLY A 96 -1.54 5.89 -10.26
C GLY A 96 -1.76 5.96 -11.78
N TRP A 97 -2.71 6.81 -12.17
CA TRP A 97 -3.01 7.15 -13.56
C TRP A 97 -1.82 7.77 -14.30
N ALA A 98 -0.85 8.34 -13.59
CA ALA A 98 0.35 8.94 -14.17
C ALA A 98 1.57 8.00 -14.14
N ASP A 99 1.43 6.77 -13.65
CA ASP A 99 2.55 5.85 -13.50
C ASP A 99 2.74 4.91 -14.70
N PRO A 100 4.00 4.53 -15.00
CA PRO A 100 4.30 3.50 -15.98
C PRO A 100 3.89 2.11 -15.48
N GLU A 101 3.75 1.19 -16.43
CA GLU A 101 3.31 -0.19 -16.19
C GLU A 101 4.06 -0.92 -15.05
N TRP A 102 5.37 -0.69 -14.91
CA TRP A 102 6.17 -1.33 -13.88
C TRP A 102 5.88 -0.82 -12.46
N SER A 103 5.22 0.34 -12.31
CA SER A 103 4.74 0.83 -11.01
C SER A 103 3.45 0.11 -10.58
N CYS A 104 2.58 -0.22 -11.54
CA CYS A 104 1.26 -0.80 -11.29
C CYS A 104 1.35 -2.33 -11.13
N ARG A 105 1.91 -2.79 -10.01
CA ARG A 105 2.03 -4.20 -9.63
C ARG A 105 1.76 -4.39 -8.14
N VAL A 106 1.20 -5.54 -7.78
CA VAL A 106 0.83 -5.92 -6.40
C VAL A 106 1.99 -5.72 -5.42
N GLY A 107 3.23 -6.02 -5.82
CA GLY A 107 4.40 -5.95 -4.94
C GLY A 107 5.10 -4.59 -4.85
N VAL A 108 4.69 -3.57 -5.62
CA VAL A 108 5.36 -2.27 -5.60
C VAL A 108 4.94 -1.48 -4.37
N ARG A 109 5.93 -0.92 -3.67
CA ARG A 109 5.77 -0.11 -2.46
C ARG A 109 6.33 1.27 -2.73
N ARG A 110 5.56 2.30 -2.41
CA ARG A 110 6.01 3.68 -2.26
C ARG A 110 5.46 4.22 -0.94
N GLY A 111 5.91 5.37 -0.50
CA GLY A 111 5.41 5.96 0.73
C GLY A 111 5.83 7.42 0.88
N ASN A 112 5.14 8.12 1.76
CA ASN A 112 5.42 9.51 2.10
C ASN A 112 5.06 9.76 3.57
N ALA A 113 5.37 10.96 4.08
CA ALA A 113 4.94 11.40 5.40
C ALA A 113 3.42 11.31 5.53
N PRO A 114 2.89 11.01 6.72
CA PRO A 114 1.45 10.78 6.92
C PRO A 114 0.57 12.02 6.69
N ASP A 115 1.15 13.21 6.69
CA ASP A 115 0.49 14.49 6.40
C ASP A 115 0.69 14.97 4.95
N ALA A 116 1.36 14.18 4.11
CA ALA A 116 1.61 14.51 2.72
C ALA A 116 0.31 14.49 1.89
N VAL A 117 0.14 15.52 1.07
CA VAL A 117 -0.94 15.63 0.08
C VAL A 117 -0.33 15.47 -1.30
N VAL A 118 -0.79 14.46 -2.05
CA VAL A 118 -0.27 14.11 -3.37
C VAL A 118 -1.45 13.83 -4.30
N ASP A 119 -1.46 14.45 -5.49
CA ASP A 119 -2.62 14.46 -6.40
C ASP A 119 -3.03 13.08 -6.94
N ASP A 120 -2.11 12.10 -6.93
CA ASP A 120 -2.36 10.73 -7.39
C ASP A 120 -2.42 9.70 -6.25
N VAL A 121 -2.58 10.15 -4.99
CA VAL A 121 -2.72 9.28 -3.82
C VAL A 121 -4.09 9.46 -3.17
N GLY A 122 -4.88 8.41 -3.19
CA GLY A 122 -6.14 8.26 -2.49
C GLY A 122 -6.08 7.21 -1.39
N PHE A 123 -7.22 6.62 -1.08
CA PHE A 123 -7.34 5.55 -0.10
C PHE A 123 -8.57 4.69 -0.38
N ARG A 124 -8.57 3.49 0.19
CA ARG A 124 -9.78 2.70 0.40
C ARG A 124 -9.95 2.40 1.87
N VAL A 125 -11.16 2.06 2.26
CA VAL A 125 -11.47 1.67 3.64
C VAL A 125 -11.77 0.18 3.71
N VAL A 126 -11.36 -0.41 4.82
CA VAL A 126 -11.82 -1.72 5.26
C VAL A 126 -12.49 -1.57 6.61
N ARG A 127 -13.21 -2.60 7.06
CA ARG A 127 -13.90 -2.61 8.34
C ARG A 127 -13.62 -3.92 9.06
N GLY A 128 -13.49 -3.85 10.39
CA GLY A 128 -13.34 -5.01 11.25
C GLY A 128 -11.97 -5.12 11.90
N VAL A 129 -11.88 -6.04 12.86
CA VAL A 129 -10.70 -6.26 13.70
C VAL A 129 -9.51 -6.77 12.89
N VAL A 130 -8.30 -6.38 13.28
CA VAL A 130 -7.04 -6.83 12.64
C VAL A 130 -6.37 -7.93 13.45
N ALA A 131 -6.44 -7.83 14.78
CA ALA A 131 -5.93 -8.82 15.70
C ALA A 131 -6.83 -8.87 16.94
N ALA A 132 -7.08 -10.07 17.45
CA ALA A 132 -7.93 -10.29 18.62
C ALA A 132 -7.27 -9.87 19.95
N GLU A 133 -5.95 -9.73 19.98
CA GLU A 133 -5.20 -9.34 21.18
C GLU A 133 -4.36 -8.07 20.94
N SER A 134 -4.46 -7.15 21.90
CA SER A 134 -3.58 -5.98 22.00
C SER A 134 -2.17 -6.43 22.37
N GLY A 135 -1.21 -6.27 21.46
CA GLY A 135 0.22 -6.60 21.70
C GLY A 135 0.94 -7.26 20.53
N VAL A 136 0.21 -7.74 19.50
CA VAL A 136 0.80 -8.31 18.28
C VAL A 136 0.92 -7.22 17.21
N ASP A 137 2.04 -6.49 17.22
CA ASP A 137 2.44 -5.44 16.24
C ASP A 137 1.34 -4.49 15.74
N GLY A 138 0.24 -4.32 16.49
CA GLY A 138 -0.87 -3.42 16.16
C GLY A 138 -1.36 -3.51 14.71
N GLY A 139 -1.32 -4.68 14.06
CA GLY A 139 -1.71 -4.79 12.66
C GLY A 139 -0.72 -4.18 11.65
N GLN A 140 0.54 -3.92 12.02
CA GLN A 140 1.62 -3.71 11.05
C GLN A 140 2.09 -5.10 10.56
N GLY A 141 1.84 -5.39 9.29
CA GLY A 141 1.94 -6.72 8.69
C GLY A 141 3.17 -6.91 7.81
N TRP A 142 3.95 -7.96 8.11
CA TRP A 142 5.11 -8.50 7.40
C TRP A 142 6.32 -7.58 7.16
N SER A 143 6.10 -6.32 6.74
CA SER A 143 7.20 -5.41 6.44
C SER A 143 7.92 -5.00 7.72
N GLU A 144 7.25 -4.67 8.82
CA GLU A 144 7.93 -4.14 10.00
C GLU A 144 9.00 -5.11 10.55
N SER A 145 8.68 -6.39 10.69
CA SER A 145 9.66 -7.41 11.09
C SER A 145 10.80 -7.53 10.09
N ALA A 146 10.49 -7.52 8.78
CA ALA A 146 11.51 -7.58 7.74
C ALA A 146 12.40 -6.33 7.74
N ASP A 147 11.80 -5.14 7.86
CA ASP A 147 12.43 -3.81 7.89
C ASP A 147 13.31 -3.67 9.14
N ARG A 148 12.85 -4.13 10.31
CA ARG A 148 13.66 -4.23 11.54
C ARG A 148 14.82 -5.20 11.37
N ALA A 149 14.61 -6.34 10.73
CA ALA A 149 15.69 -7.26 10.39
C ALA A 149 16.71 -6.60 9.44
N ARG A 150 16.26 -5.83 8.44
CA ARG A 150 17.14 -5.02 7.57
C ARG A 150 17.95 -4.01 8.38
N ALA A 151 17.29 -3.30 9.28
CA ALA A 151 17.91 -2.28 10.12
C ALA A 151 18.97 -2.84 11.07
N SER A 152 18.85 -4.11 11.44
CA SER A 152 19.82 -4.80 12.29
C SER A 152 21.05 -5.35 11.54
N LEU A 153 21.08 -5.29 10.20
CA LEU A 153 22.24 -5.75 9.42
C LEU A 153 23.42 -4.80 9.60
N SER A 154 24.48 -5.28 10.24
CA SER A 154 25.78 -4.63 10.29
C SER A 154 26.73 -5.24 9.25
N GLY A 155 27.36 -4.43 8.40
CA GLY A 155 28.32 -4.88 7.38
C GLY A 155 27.88 -4.57 5.94
N PRO A 156 28.50 -5.20 4.92
CA PRO A 156 28.15 -4.98 3.52
C PRO A 156 26.70 -5.40 3.27
N LEU A 157 25.91 -4.51 2.67
CA LEU A 157 24.53 -4.81 2.33
C LEU A 157 24.43 -5.76 1.12
N PRO A 158 23.37 -6.59 1.04
CA PRO A 158 23.12 -7.41 -0.15
C PRO A 158 22.98 -6.55 -1.42
N VAL A 159 23.32 -7.14 -2.58
CA VAL A 159 23.20 -6.46 -3.88
C VAL A 159 21.77 -5.96 -4.10
N GLY A 160 21.63 -4.68 -4.46
CA GLY A 160 20.34 -4.01 -4.67
C GLY A 160 19.76 -3.31 -3.44
N TRP A 161 20.41 -3.40 -2.29
CA TRP A 161 19.98 -2.73 -1.06
C TRP A 161 20.62 -1.35 -0.95
N THR A 162 19.82 -0.34 -0.61
CA THR A 162 20.36 1.01 -0.38
C THR A 162 20.89 1.12 1.06
N PRO A 163 22.08 1.72 1.28
CA PRO A 163 22.57 2.06 2.61
C PRO A 163 21.54 2.81 3.43
N LEU A 164 21.41 2.43 4.70
CA LEU A 164 20.82 3.32 5.70
C LEU A 164 21.78 4.50 5.91
N PRO A 165 21.27 5.74 6.01
CA PRO A 165 22.10 6.91 6.26
C PRO A 165 22.84 6.85 7.61
#